data_AF-A0A2W6CIK1-F1
#
_entry.id   AF-A0A2W6CIK1-F1
#
_cell.length_a   1.000
_cell.length_b   1.000
_cell.length_c   1.000
_cell.angle_alpha   90.00
_cell.angle_beta   90.00
_cell.angle_gamma   90.00
#
_symmetry.space_group_name_H-M   'P 1'
#
loop_
_entity.id
_entity.type
_entity.pdbx_description
1 polymer ?
#
loop_
_entity_poly.entity_id
_entity_poly.type
_entity_poly.pdbx_seq_one_letter_code
_entity_poly.pdbx_strand_id
1 'polypeptide(L)'
;MFKIRRLLRRHADHLSERGWQRLFAALEAGDVNQQIGMSWIAAQDLRLILGCPSRDAPRTISTTGSSTAPTPGVPELHRLARTIDSWREELLAYFDTGGVSNGPAEAMNALIKKIKRVGHGYRNLDNYRLRLLLHCGVTWHTPQPARIRGRLPRLAA
;
A
#
# COMPACT_ATOMS: atom_id res chain seq x y z
N MET A 1 3.50 20.19 -8.48
CA MET A 1 3.01 18.81 -8.30
C MET A 1 3.34 18.13 -6.96
N PHE A 2 4.57 18.11 -6.44
CA PHE A 2 4.91 17.33 -5.23
C PHE A 2 4.08 17.65 -3.97
N LYS A 3 3.53 18.87 -3.87
CA LYS A 3 2.68 19.32 -2.75
C LYS A 3 1.37 18.53 -2.60
N ILE A 4 0.89 17.83 -3.64
CA ILE A 4 -0.34 17.01 -3.58
C ILE A 4 -0.09 15.50 -3.49
N ARG A 5 1.17 15.05 -3.37
CA ARG A 5 1.51 13.61 -3.31
C ARG A 5 0.72 12.82 -2.25
N ARG A 6 0.49 13.43 -1.08
CA ARG A 6 -0.30 12.79 -0.02
C ARG A 6 -1.78 12.66 -0.40
N LEU A 7 -2.33 13.63 -1.14
CA LEU A 7 -3.73 13.60 -1.60
C LEU A 7 -3.92 12.54 -2.69
N LEU A 8 -2.98 12.45 -3.64
CA LEU A 8 -2.99 11.42 -4.68
C LEU A 8 -2.94 9.98 -4.14
N ARG A 9 -2.49 9.77 -2.90
CA ARG A 9 -2.44 8.44 -2.26
C ARG A 9 -3.67 8.14 -1.40
N ARG A 10 -4.57 9.10 -1.19
CA ARG A 10 -5.80 8.87 -0.42
C ARG A 10 -6.87 8.25 -1.30
N HIS A 11 -7.78 7.53 -0.64
CA HIS A 11 -9.02 7.10 -1.26
C HIS A 11 -9.90 8.33 -1.54
N ALA A 12 -10.63 8.31 -2.66
CA ALA A 12 -11.54 9.38 -3.03
C ALA A 12 -12.52 9.73 -1.89
N ASP A 13 -13.09 8.72 -1.23
CA ASP A 13 -14.07 8.88 -0.14
C ASP A 13 -13.48 9.52 1.13
N HIS A 14 -12.14 9.55 1.26
CA HIS A 14 -11.46 10.13 2.42
C HIS A 14 -10.89 11.52 2.14
N LEU A 15 -11.20 12.11 0.97
CA LEU A 15 -10.87 13.49 0.67
C LEU A 15 -11.96 14.40 1.20
N SER A 16 -11.56 15.35 2.04
CA SER A 16 -12.45 16.46 2.41
C SER A 16 -12.66 17.37 1.20
N GLU A 17 -13.70 18.21 1.26
CA GLU A 17 -13.98 19.23 0.24
C GLU A 17 -12.75 20.09 -0.10
N ARG A 18 -12.05 20.59 0.93
CA ARG A 18 -10.78 21.32 0.76
C ARG A 18 -9.69 20.47 0.11
N GLY A 19 -9.69 19.16 0.36
CA GLY A 19 -8.78 18.19 -0.26
C GLY A 19 -9.04 18.05 -1.76
N TRP A 20 -10.31 17.95 -2.14
CA TRP A 20 -10.75 17.91 -3.55
C TRP A 20 -10.38 19.18 -4.30
N GLN A 21 -10.72 20.36 -3.74
CA GLN A 21 -10.38 21.66 -4.36
C GLN A 21 -8.87 21.80 -4.59
N ARG A 22 -8.05 21.40 -3.60
CA ARG A 22 -6.59 21.42 -3.73
C ARG A 22 -6.06 20.42 -4.75
N LEU A 23 -6.71 19.26 -4.88
CA LEU A 23 -6.33 18.24 -5.86
C LEU A 23 -6.60 18.76 -7.28
N PHE A 24 -7.82 19.26 -7.54
CA PHE A 24 -8.19 19.80 -8.85
C PHE A 24 -7.32 20.98 -9.26
N ALA A 25 -7.17 21.99 -8.39
CA ALA A 25 -6.33 23.15 -8.69
C ALA A 25 -4.88 22.78 -9.00
N ALA A 26 -4.34 21.74 -8.34
CA ALA A 26 -2.97 21.29 -8.58
C ALA A 26 -2.81 20.42 -9.83
N LEU A 27 -3.85 19.69 -10.24
CA LEU A 27 -3.88 18.96 -11.51
C LEU A 27 -4.03 19.94 -12.68
N GLU A 28 -4.95 20.90 -12.59
CA GLU A 28 -5.14 21.95 -13.59
C GLU A 28 -3.85 22.76 -13.81
N ALA A 29 -3.17 23.13 -12.73
CA ALA A 29 -1.94 23.93 -12.81
C ALA A 29 -0.68 23.15 -13.25
N GLY A 30 -0.71 21.81 -13.31
CA GLY A 30 0.53 21.04 -13.45
C GLY A 30 0.46 19.73 -14.23
N ASP A 31 -0.72 19.19 -14.50
CA ASP A 31 -0.95 17.94 -15.22
C ASP A 31 -1.43 18.22 -16.64
N VAL A 32 -0.58 18.90 -17.40
CA VAL A 32 -0.89 19.40 -18.75
C VAL A 32 -1.42 18.30 -19.68
N ASN A 33 -0.86 17.09 -19.56
CA ASN A 33 -1.23 15.93 -20.39
C ASN A 33 -2.26 15.01 -19.70
N GLN A 34 -2.78 15.41 -18.54
CA GLN A 34 -3.77 14.67 -17.73
C GLN A 34 -3.36 13.27 -17.29
N GLN A 35 -2.08 12.89 -17.46
CA GLN A 35 -1.61 11.53 -17.23
C GLN A 35 -1.69 11.17 -15.75
N ILE A 36 -1.48 12.14 -14.86
CA ILE A 36 -1.52 11.91 -13.41
C ILE A 36 -2.96 11.77 -12.92
N GLY A 37 -3.88 12.60 -13.43
CA GLY A 37 -5.31 12.49 -13.17
C GLY A 37 -5.86 11.14 -13.62
N MET A 38 -5.55 10.74 -14.85
CA MET A 38 -5.96 9.43 -15.39
C MET A 38 -5.38 8.27 -14.59
N SER A 39 -4.11 8.35 -14.21
CA SER A 39 -3.47 7.33 -13.36
C SER A 39 -4.10 7.26 -11.98
N TRP A 40 -4.49 8.40 -11.42
CA TRP A 40 -5.17 8.45 -10.14
C TRP A 40 -6.56 7.82 -10.23
N ILE A 41 -7.36 8.14 -11.25
CA ILE A 41 -8.68 7.55 -11.49
C ILE A 41 -8.57 6.02 -11.63
N ALA A 42 -7.69 5.53 -12.50
CA ALA A 42 -7.50 4.09 -12.68
C ALA A 42 -7.12 3.37 -11.37
N ALA A 43 -6.32 4.03 -10.51
CA ALA A 43 -5.99 3.50 -9.19
C ALA A 43 -7.18 3.53 -8.21
N GLN A 44 -8.12 4.47 -8.32
CA GLN A 44 -9.36 4.46 -7.53
C GLN A 44 -10.31 3.36 -8.03
N ASP A 45 -10.48 3.20 -9.33
CA ASP A 45 -11.33 2.15 -9.92
C ASP A 45 -10.91 0.76 -9.47
N LEU A 46 -9.60 0.47 -9.49
CA LEU A 46 -9.08 -0.81 -9.00
C LEU A 46 -9.40 -1.02 -7.50
N ARG A 47 -9.37 0.04 -6.69
CA ARG A 47 -9.73 -0.05 -5.26
C ARG A 47 -11.21 -0.33 -5.08
N LEU A 48 -12.07 0.31 -5.89
CA LEU A 48 -13.51 0.08 -5.86
C LEU A 48 -13.82 -1.37 -6.21
N ILE A 49 -13.21 -1.90 -7.27
CA ILE A 49 -13.35 -3.31 -7.68
C ILE A 49 -12.96 -4.25 -6.53
N LEU A 50 -11.78 -4.06 -5.94
CA LEU A 50 -11.28 -4.89 -4.82
C LEU A 50 -12.07 -4.71 -3.51
N GLY A 51 -12.80 -3.60 -3.37
CA GLY A 51 -13.68 -3.32 -2.25
C GLY A 51 -15.07 -3.96 -2.40
N CYS A 52 -15.42 -4.48 -3.58
CA CYS A 52 -16.69 -5.14 -3.78
C CYS A 52 -16.75 -6.49 -3.05
N PRO A 53 -17.93 -6.87 -2.52
CA PRO A 53 -18.09 -8.10 -1.76
C PRO A 53 -18.11 -9.37 -2.63
N SER A 54 -18.28 -9.24 -3.96
CA SER A 54 -18.39 -10.38 -4.88
C SER A 54 -17.71 -10.12 -6.22
N ARG A 55 -17.36 -11.22 -6.89
CA ARG A 55 -16.78 -11.27 -8.25
C ARG A 55 -17.68 -10.71 -9.37
N ASP A 56 -18.93 -10.36 -9.06
CA ASP A 56 -19.91 -9.85 -10.03
C ASP A 56 -19.88 -8.32 -10.14
N ALA A 57 -18.98 -7.66 -9.42
CA ALA A 57 -18.73 -6.24 -9.53
C ALA A 57 -18.38 -5.82 -10.97
N PRO A 58 -18.75 -4.58 -11.39
CA PRO A 58 -18.43 -4.05 -12.71
C PRO A 58 -16.90 -4.08 -12.92
N ARG A 59 -16.47 -4.83 -13.93
CA ARG A 59 -15.06 -5.23 -14.18
C ARG A 59 -14.28 -4.23 -15.03
N THR A 60 -14.90 -3.11 -15.36
CA THR A 60 -14.29 -2.10 -16.21
C THR A 60 -13.53 -1.13 -15.33
N ILE A 61 -12.21 -1.32 -15.25
CA ILE A 61 -11.34 -0.20 -14.89
C ILE A 61 -11.51 0.80 -16.01
N SER A 62 -11.89 2.03 -15.69
CA SER A 62 -11.97 3.13 -16.66
C SER A 62 -10.54 3.44 -17.12
N THR A 63 -10.06 2.65 -18.08
CA THR A 63 -8.83 2.92 -18.83
C THR A 63 -9.05 4.04 -19.82
N THR A 64 -10.31 4.30 -20.16
CA THR A 64 -10.78 5.45 -20.91
C THR A 64 -11.14 6.59 -19.97
N GLY A 65 -10.34 7.66 -20.04
CA GLY A 65 -10.88 8.99 -19.81
C GLY A 65 -12.16 9.15 -20.64
N SER A 66 -13.20 9.64 -19.98
CA SER A 66 -14.51 9.95 -20.58
C SER A 66 -14.37 10.54 -21.98
N SER A 67 -15.13 9.98 -22.91
CA SER A 67 -15.28 10.37 -24.30
C SER A 67 -15.55 11.87 -24.46
N THR A 68 -14.58 12.63 -24.98
CA THR A 68 -14.79 13.85 -25.82
C THR A 68 -13.50 14.49 -26.38
N ALA A 69 -12.31 13.94 -26.16
CA ALA A 69 -11.08 14.41 -26.80
C ALA A 69 -10.12 13.25 -27.11
N PRO A 70 -9.28 13.35 -28.16
CA PRO A 70 -8.25 12.36 -28.46
C PRO A 70 -7.16 12.43 -27.38
N THR A 71 -7.37 11.69 -26.30
CA THR A 71 -6.43 11.59 -25.18
C THR A 71 -5.14 10.91 -25.65
N PRO A 72 -3.95 11.49 -25.43
CA PRO A 72 -2.70 10.76 -25.57
C PRO A 72 -2.70 9.62 -24.56
N GLY A 73 -2.83 8.39 -25.05
CA GLY A 73 -2.91 7.20 -24.22
C GLY A 73 -1.70 7.10 -23.29
N VAL A 74 -1.94 6.94 -21.99
CA VAL A 74 -0.88 6.71 -21.00
C VAL A 74 -0.36 5.27 -21.18
N PRO A 75 0.87 5.03 -21.67
CA PRO A 75 1.35 3.67 -21.95
C PRO A 75 1.42 2.79 -20.70
N GLU A 76 1.64 3.40 -19.53
CA GLU A 76 1.61 2.76 -18.22
C GLU A 76 0.23 2.18 -17.91
N LEU A 77 -0.85 2.90 -18.24
CA LEU A 77 -2.22 2.41 -18.03
C LEU A 77 -2.56 1.26 -18.96
N HIS A 78 -2.10 1.28 -20.20
CA HIS A 78 -2.23 0.14 -21.12
C HIS A 78 -1.46 -1.08 -20.62
N ARG A 79 -0.24 -0.88 -20.08
CA ARG A 79 0.53 -1.96 -19.44
C ARG A 79 -0.21 -2.52 -18.22
N LEU A 80 -0.72 -1.64 -17.35
CA LEU A 80 -1.50 -2.04 -16.18
C LEU A 80 -2.74 -2.85 -16.59
N ALA A 81 -3.50 -2.39 -17.57
CA ALA A 81 -4.68 -3.09 -18.07
C ALA A 81 -4.32 -4.50 -18.58
N ARG A 82 -3.26 -4.63 -19.39
CA ARG A 82 -2.78 -5.94 -19.86
C ARG A 82 -2.34 -6.85 -18.72
N THR A 83 -1.64 -6.31 -17.71
CA THR A 83 -1.25 -7.09 -16.53
C THR A 83 -2.48 -7.59 -15.79
N ILE A 84 -3.47 -6.73 -15.56
CA ILE A 84 -4.70 -7.11 -14.85
C ILE A 84 -5.47 -8.18 -15.62
N ASP A 85 -5.55 -8.05 -16.94
CA ASP A 85 -6.18 -9.06 -17.80
C ASP A 85 -5.42 -10.40 -17.79
N SER A 86 -4.08 -10.36 -17.81
CA SER A 86 -3.24 -11.56 -17.75
C SER A 86 -3.35 -12.32 -16.41
N TRP A 87 -3.69 -11.61 -15.33
CA TRP A 87 -3.83 -12.14 -13.97
C TRP A 87 -5.30 -12.20 -13.51
N ARG A 88 -6.22 -12.27 -14.48
CA ARG A 88 -7.66 -12.17 -14.21
C ARG A 88 -8.17 -13.30 -13.34
N GLU A 89 -7.67 -14.52 -13.52
CA GLU A 89 -8.11 -15.67 -12.74
C GLU A 89 -7.71 -15.53 -11.27
N GLU A 90 -6.47 -15.14 -10.99
CA GLU A 90 -5.97 -14.90 -9.64
C GLU A 90 -6.66 -13.72 -8.97
N LEU A 91 -6.96 -12.66 -9.74
CA LEU A 91 -7.74 -11.54 -9.26
C LEU A 91 -9.16 -11.97 -8.86
N LEU A 92 -9.77 -12.91 -9.59
CA LEU A 92 -11.10 -13.42 -9.24
C LEU A 92 -11.04 -14.34 -8.02
N ALA A 93 -9.97 -15.13 -7.88
CA ALA A 93 -9.75 -15.98 -6.72
C ALA A 93 -9.68 -15.20 -5.39
N TYR A 94 -9.27 -13.92 -5.42
CA TYR A 94 -9.34 -13.03 -4.26
C TYR A 94 -10.76 -12.96 -3.68
N PHE A 95 -11.79 -12.88 -4.52
CA PHE A 95 -13.19 -12.84 -4.07
C PHE A 95 -13.66 -14.22 -3.58
N ASP A 96 -13.28 -15.29 -4.27
CA ASP A 96 -13.66 -16.66 -3.91
C ASP A 96 -13.04 -17.10 -2.56
N THR A 97 -11.88 -16.54 -2.20
CA THR A 97 -11.18 -16.82 -0.94
C THR A 97 -11.58 -15.89 0.22
N GLY A 98 -12.53 -14.97 0.01
CA GLY A 98 -12.95 -14.02 1.06
C GLY A 98 -11.90 -12.94 1.35
N GLY A 99 -11.14 -12.52 0.32
CA GLY A 99 -10.16 -11.45 0.42
C GLY A 99 -8.76 -11.89 0.88
N VAL A 100 -8.44 -13.18 0.78
CA VAL A 100 -7.09 -13.66 1.08
C VAL A 100 -6.13 -13.06 0.07
N SER A 101 -5.04 -12.49 0.57
CA SER A 101 -3.99 -11.89 -0.24
C SER A 101 -2.62 -12.41 0.15
N ASN A 102 -1.63 -12.17 -0.70
CA ASN A 102 -0.23 -12.47 -0.41
C ASN A 102 0.38 -11.54 0.67
N GLY A 103 -0.38 -10.59 1.22
CA GLY A 103 0.10 -9.58 2.17
C GLY A 103 0.80 -10.15 3.41
N PRO A 104 0.26 -11.16 4.11
CA PRO A 104 0.94 -11.80 5.24
C PRO A 104 2.27 -12.45 4.86
N ALA A 105 2.34 -13.12 3.71
CA ALA A 105 3.58 -13.72 3.21
C ALA A 105 4.61 -12.64 2.81
N GLU A 106 4.17 -11.54 2.20
CA GLU A 106 5.04 -10.39 1.89
C GLU A 106 5.57 -9.71 3.14
N ALA A 107 4.73 -9.54 4.17
CA ALA A 107 5.15 -9.01 5.46
C ALA A 107 6.24 -9.89 6.10
N MET A 108 6.04 -11.21 6.07
CA MET A 108 7.05 -12.16 6.53
C MET A 108 8.33 -12.07 5.70
N ASN A 109 8.23 -12.04 4.37
CA ASN A 109 9.39 -11.88 3.47
C ASN A 109 10.15 -10.58 3.73
N ALA A 110 9.46 -9.48 4.04
CA ALA A 110 10.09 -8.21 4.41
C ALA A 110 10.86 -8.33 5.73
N LEU A 111 10.30 -8.99 6.75
CA LEU A 111 10.99 -9.27 8.01
C LEU A 111 12.23 -10.14 7.80
N ILE A 112 12.10 -11.22 7.05
CA ILE A 112 13.21 -12.12 6.68
C ILE A 112 14.34 -11.33 6.00
N LYS A 113 14.01 -10.49 5.02
CA LYS A 113 14.99 -9.62 4.35
C LYS A 113 15.65 -8.64 5.31
N LYS A 114 14.90 -8.08 6.27
CA LYS A 114 15.44 -7.18 7.31
C LYS A 114 16.41 -7.93 8.22
N ILE A 115 16.06 -9.12 8.70
CA ILE A 115 16.92 -9.95 9.54
C ILE A 115 18.22 -10.29 8.80
N LYS A 116 18.12 -10.72 7.55
CA LYS A 116 19.30 -10.99 6.70
C LYS A 116 20.21 -9.77 6.56
N ARG A 117 19.62 -8.58 6.38
CA ARG A 117 20.38 -7.32 6.26
C ARG A 117 21.09 -6.95 7.57
N VAL A 118 20.41 -7.04 8.71
CA VAL A 118 20.99 -6.75 10.03
C VAL A 118 22.13 -7.73 10.36
N GLY A 119 22.00 -8.98 9.94
CA GLY A 119 23.06 -9.98 10.09
C GLY A 119 24.23 -9.85 9.11
N HIS A 120 24.20 -8.88 8.17
CA HIS A 120 25.16 -8.75 7.06
C HIS A 120 25.30 -10.02 6.20
N GLY A 121 24.21 -10.77 6.08
CA GLY A 121 24.19 -12.08 5.41
C GLY A 121 24.65 -13.22 6.32
N TYR A 122 24.15 -14.42 6.04
CA TYR A 122 24.47 -15.62 6.79
C TYR A 122 25.15 -16.62 5.86
N ARG A 123 26.31 -17.16 6.28
CA ARG A 123 27.04 -18.20 5.55
C ARG A 123 26.54 -19.62 5.88
N ASN A 124 25.98 -19.80 7.08
CA ASN A 124 25.43 -21.06 7.57
C ASN A 124 23.89 -20.96 7.66
N LEU A 125 23.21 -21.92 7.04
CA LEU A 125 21.75 -21.96 6.95
C LEU A 125 21.06 -22.24 8.30
N ASP A 126 21.66 -23.06 9.15
CA ASP A 126 21.13 -23.39 10.48
C ASP A 126 21.10 -22.15 11.37
N ASN A 127 22.20 -21.39 11.38
CA ASN A 127 22.28 -20.11 12.10
C ASN A 127 21.26 -19.09 11.57
N TYR A 128 21.06 -19.06 10.24
CA TYR A 128 20.04 -18.21 9.64
C TYR A 128 18.63 -18.62 10.08
N ARG A 129 18.32 -19.91 10.03
CA ARG A 129 17.03 -20.47 10.46
C ARG A 129 16.75 -20.17 11.92
N LEU A 130 17.72 -20.37 12.81
CA LEU A 130 17.57 -20.04 14.24
C LEU A 130 17.26 -18.56 14.44
N ARG A 131 17.92 -17.66 13.69
CA ARG A 131 17.63 -16.22 13.77
C ARG A 131 16.21 -15.88 13.31
N LEU A 132 15.74 -16.51 12.24
CA LEU A 132 14.37 -16.32 11.76
C LEU A 132 13.34 -16.81 12.78
N LEU A 133 13.52 -18.01 13.32
CA LEU A 133 12.62 -18.55 14.35
C LEU A 133 12.58 -17.64 15.58
N LEU A 134 13.74 -17.18 16.04
CA LEU A 134 13.85 -16.29 17.20
C LEU A 134 13.12 -14.94 17.00
N HIS A 135 13.15 -14.38 15.79
CA HIS A 135 12.55 -13.07 15.52
C HIS A 135 11.09 -13.14 15.07
N CYS A 136 10.70 -14.20 14.35
CA CYS A 136 9.39 -14.29 13.69
C CYS A 136 8.48 -15.36 14.31
N GLY A 137 9.02 -16.33 15.04
CA GLY A 137 8.30 -17.49 15.56
C GLY A 137 8.13 -17.52 17.08
N VAL A 138 8.64 -16.53 17.80
CA VAL A 138 8.57 -16.49 19.27
C VAL A 138 7.80 -15.27 19.74
N THR A 139 6.81 -15.48 20.59
CA THR A 139 6.15 -14.42 21.35
C THR A 139 7.01 -14.09 22.56
N TRP A 140 7.67 -12.93 22.54
CA TRP A 140 8.48 -12.47 23.65
C TRP A 140 7.60 -12.00 24.81
N HIS A 141 7.61 -12.73 25.91
CA HIS A 141 7.02 -12.25 27.16
C HIS A 141 8.00 -11.27 27.81
N THR A 142 7.91 -9.98 27.43
CA THR A 142 8.77 -8.95 28.00
C THR A 142 8.12 -8.45 29.29
N PRO A 143 8.67 -8.76 30.49
CA PRO A 143 8.10 -8.24 31.72
C PRO A 143 8.21 -6.72 31.74
N GLN A 144 7.13 -6.05 32.15
CA GLN A 144 7.17 -4.60 32.33
C GLN A 144 8.11 -4.28 33.51
N PRO A 145 9.23 -3.57 33.29
CA PRO A 145 10.13 -3.24 34.38
C PRO A 145 9.41 -2.29 35.36
N ALA A 146 9.56 -2.56 36.66
CA ALA A 146 9.02 -1.68 37.68
C ALA A 146 9.60 -0.28 37.50
N ARG A 147 8.74 0.74 37.31
CA ARG A 147 9.16 2.14 37.25
C ARG A 147 9.83 2.49 38.58
N ILE A 148 11.14 2.70 38.55
CA ILE A 148 11.87 3.28 39.68
C ILE A 148 11.35 4.71 39.86
N ARG A 149 10.48 4.91 40.85
CA ARG A 149 10.11 6.26 41.28
C ARG A 149 11.35 6.86 41.93
N GLY A 150 12.02 7.79 41.24
CA GLY A 150 13.08 8.59 41.83
C GLY A 150 12.51 9.33 43.04
N ARG A 151 12.89 8.91 44.25
CA ARG A 151 12.64 9.69 45.46
C ARG A 151 13.68 10.81 45.44
N LEU A 152 13.25 12.04 45.15
CA LEU A 152 14.14 13.20 45.29
C LEU A 152 14.65 13.23 46.74
N PRO A 153 15.97 13.37 46.96
CA PRO A 153 16.50 13.54 48.30
C PRO A 153 15.92 14.82 48.88
N ARG A 154 15.33 14.73 50.08
CA ARG A 154 14.95 15.93 50.84
C ARG A 154 16.25 16.58 51.30
N LEU A 155 16.57 17.74 50.75
CA LEU A 155 17.59 18.60 51.31
C LEU A 155 17.08 19.05 52.69
N ALA A 156 17.79 18.68 53.76
CA ALA A 156 17.57 19.25 55.08
C ALA A 156 18.10 20.69 55.05
N ALA A 157 17.28 21.62 55.55
CA ALA A 157 17.58 23.04 55.67
C ALA A 157 18.59 23.31 56.79
#